data_AF-A0A356BAJ3-F1
#
_entry.id   AF-A0A356BAJ3-F1
#
_cell.length_a   1.000
_cell.length_b   1.000
_cell.length_c   1.000
_cell.angle_alpha   90.00
_cell.angle_beta   90.00
_cell.angle_gamma   90.00
#
_symmetry.space_group_name_H-M   'P 1'
#
loop_
_entity.id
_entity.type
_entity.pdbx_description
1 polymer ?
#
loop_
_entity_poly.entity_id
_entity_poly.type
_entity_poly.pdbx_seq_one_letter_code
_entity_poly.pdbx_strand_id
1 'polypeptide(L)'
;YINERHLPDKAIDVIDEAGASQRLLPSSKRRKVINVPEIEHVIAKMARIPEKSVSASDKDVLANLDRNLKLVVFGQDEPIEVLTAAIRLSRSGLGNEEKPIGNFLFAGPTGVGKTEVTKQLAKALGVELLRFDMSEYMERHAISRLIGAPPGYVGFEQGGLLTDAVSKHPYSVVLLDEIEKAHSDIYNILLQVMDHGTLTDNNGRKIDFRNVVLVMTTNAGVQETIRKSIGFKQQDHSHDALSEINRTFSPEFRNRLDGIIWFKHLESDIILQIVDKFICDLQVQLDKKQVSMELSSAARQWLAQKGYDHAMGARPMARVIQEQLKKPLANEILFGRLLQGGDVKVELVNDQLQFDYHTQAEAALTD
;
A
#
# COMPACT_ATOMS: atom_id res chain seq x y z
N TYR A 1 7.01 18.41 -17.19
CA TYR A 1 6.80 18.51 -15.73
C TYR A 1 5.53 19.24 -15.44
N ILE A 2 5.40 20.52 -15.81
CA ILE A 2 4.12 21.23 -15.77
C ILE A 2 3.43 21.02 -17.12
N ASN A 3 2.50 20.05 -17.17
CA ASN A 3 1.82 19.62 -18.39
C ASN A 3 0.46 20.31 -18.58
N GLU A 4 -0.08 20.93 -17.52
CA GLU A 4 -1.39 21.62 -17.53
C GLU A 4 -1.33 23.05 -18.11
N ARG A 5 -0.13 23.57 -18.39
CA ARG A 5 0.08 24.94 -18.91
C ARG A 5 0.99 24.93 -20.13
N HIS A 6 0.85 25.96 -20.96
CA HIS A 6 1.66 26.18 -22.16
C HIS A 6 2.78 27.19 -21.91
N LEU A 7 3.81 27.15 -22.76
CA LEU A 7 4.80 28.23 -22.82
C LEU A 7 4.17 29.43 -23.54
N PRO A 8 4.54 30.67 -23.17
CA PRO A 8 5.60 31.03 -22.21
C PRO A 8 5.16 31.04 -20.74
N ASP A 9 3.85 31.08 -20.46
CA ASP A 9 3.30 31.36 -19.13
C ASP A 9 3.85 30.44 -18.03
N LYS A 10 3.92 29.13 -18.30
CA LYS A 10 4.45 28.19 -17.30
C LYS A 10 5.91 28.43 -16.90
N ALA A 11 6.70 29.06 -17.78
CA ALA A 11 8.07 29.43 -17.45
C ALA A 11 8.09 30.70 -16.59
N ILE A 12 7.20 31.66 -16.88
CA ILE A 12 7.05 32.88 -16.08
C ILE A 12 6.58 32.52 -14.67
N ASP A 13 5.60 31.63 -14.53
CA ASP A 13 5.10 31.17 -13.23
C ASP A 13 6.22 30.56 -12.36
N VAL A 14 7.10 29.76 -12.98
CA VAL A 14 8.26 29.15 -12.30
C VAL A 14 9.25 30.21 -11.83
N ILE A 15 9.51 31.24 -12.65
CA ILE A 15 10.40 32.34 -12.27
C ILE A 15 9.79 33.18 -11.15
N ASP A 16 8.48 33.46 -11.20
CA ASP A 16 7.78 34.22 -10.17
C ASP A 16 7.75 33.46 -8.84
N GLU A 17 7.37 32.18 -8.84
CA GLU A 17 7.38 31.33 -7.64
C GLU A 17 8.80 31.21 -7.05
N ALA A 18 9.85 31.13 -7.89
CA ALA A 18 11.23 31.12 -7.43
C ALA A 18 11.62 32.44 -6.74
N GLY A 19 11.25 33.58 -7.33
CA GLY A 19 11.46 34.90 -6.74
C GLY A 19 10.69 35.08 -5.43
N ALA A 20 9.42 34.68 -5.40
CA ALA A 20 8.57 34.74 -4.22
C ALA A 20 9.10 33.86 -3.10
N SER A 21 9.49 32.62 -3.40
CA SER A 21 10.09 31.68 -2.44
C SER A 21 11.35 32.26 -1.78
N GLN A 22 12.24 32.90 -2.54
CA GLN A 22 13.41 33.60 -1.98
C GLN A 22 13.01 34.81 -1.12
N ARG A 23 11.98 35.56 -1.51
CA ARG A 23 11.52 36.73 -0.74
C ARG A 23 10.88 36.35 0.60
N LEU A 24 10.25 35.19 0.69
CA LEU A 24 9.67 34.66 1.93
C LEU A 24 10.74 34.24 2.97
N LEU A 25 11.94 33.91 2.53
CA LEU A 25 13.05 33.60 3.45
C LEU A 25 13.49 34.86 4.24
N PRO A 26 14.03 34.70 5.46
CA PRO A 26 14.67 35.81 6.19
C PRO A 26 15.79 36.43 5.37
N SER A 27 15.97 37.76 5.46
CA SER A 27 16.96 38.50 4.64
C SER A 27 18.37 37.91 4.66
N SER A 28 18.79 37.30 5.77
CA SER A 28 20.10 36.64 5.93
C SER A 28 20.27 35.33 5.14
N LYS A 29 19.17 34.69 4.73
CA LYS A 29 19.16 33.40 4.00
C LYS A 29 18.79 33.56 2.52
N ARG A 30 18.44 34.77 2.06
CA ARG A 30 18.05 35.02 0.67
C ARG A 30 19.25 34.94 -0.27
N ARG A 31 19.09 34.27 -1.40
CA ARG A 31 20.05 34.32 -2.50
C ARG A 31 19.70 35.47 -3.43
N LYS A 32 20.70 36.25 -3.85
CA LYS A 32 20.51 37.38 -4.79
C LYS A 32 20.36 36.92 -6.24
N VAL A 33 20.94 35.77 -6.58
CA VAL A 33 20.88 35.15 -7.90
C VAL A 33 20.24 33.78 -7.74
N ILE A 34 19.19 33.52 -8.52
CA ILE A 34 18.48 32.25 -8.59
C ILE A 34 19.14 31.44 -9.71
N ASN A 35 19.72 30.30 -9.38
CA ASN A 35 20.38 29.41 -10.34
C ASN A 35 19.45 28.24 -10.71
N VAL A 36 19.95 27.35 -11.57
CA VAL A 36 19.23 26.15 -12.02
C VAL A 36 18.70 25.29 -10.86
N PRO A 37 19.45 25.02 -9.77
CA PRO A 37 18.94 24.18 -8.68
C PRO A 37 17.70 24.75 -7.97
N GLU A 38 17.61 26.07 -7.80
CA GLU A 38 16.41 26.69 -7.22
C GLU A 38 15.21 26.59 -8.15
N ILE A 39 15.43 26.73 -9.46
CA ILE A 39 14.40 26.54 -10.48
C ILE A 39 13.93 25.08 -10.49
N GLU A 40 14.85 24.12 -10.39
CA GLU A 40 14.52 22.70 -10.29
C GLU A 40 13.69 22.39 -9.04
N HIS A 41 14.02 22.96 -7.88
CA HIS A 41 13.23 22.83 -6.66
C HIS A 41 11.80 23.40 -6.80
N VAL A 42 11.68 24.55 -7.46
CA VAL A 42 10.37 25.18 -7.71
C VAL A 42 9.54 24.36 -8.69
N ILE A 43 10.15 23.88 -9.78
CA ILE A 43 9.48 22.96 -10.71
C ILE A 43 9.09 21.67 -10.00
N ALA A 44 9.94 21.14 -9.12
CA ALA A 44 9.68 19.97 -8.30
C ALA A 44 8.39 20.15 -7.47
N LYS A 45 8.34 21.25 -6.72
CA LYS A 45 7.19 21.61 -5.88
C LYS A 45 5.92 21.87 -6.71
N MET A 46 6.01 22.64 -7.78
CA MET A 46 4.87 23.02 -8.63
C MET A 46 4.29 21.83 -9.39
N ALA A 47 5.17 21.00 -9.98
CA ALA A 47 4.77 19.82 -10.72
C ALA A 47 4.56 18.59 -9.82
N ARG A 48 4.71 18.75 -8.49
CA ARG A 48 4.66 17.68 -7.49
C ARG A 48 5.57 16.50 -7.86
N ILE A 49 6.66 16.78 -8.55
CA ILE A 49 7.67 15.79 -8.92
C ILE A 49 8.75 15.78 -7.83
N PRO A 50 9.25 14.61 -7.40
CA PRO A 50 10.52 14.54 -6.69
C PRO A 50 11.60 15.25 -7.51
N GLU A 51 12.50 15.98 -6.85
CA GLU A 51 13.59 16.70 -7.52
C GLU A 51 14.29 15.77 -8.52
N LYS A 52 14.48 16.25 -9.77
CA LYS A 52 15.02 15.40 -10.84
C LYS A 52 16.45 15.02 -10.51
N SER A 53 16.80 13.80 -10.89
CA SER A 53 17.90 13.01 -10.35
C SER A 53 17.53 12.46 -9.00
N VAL A 54 17.65 11.14 -8.88
CA VAL A 54 17.55 10.43 -7.63
C VAL A 54 18.34 11.24 -6.59
N SER A 55 17.65 11.99 -5.74
CA SER A 55 18.28 12.76 -4.69
C SER A 55 19.13 11.79 -3.88
N ALA A 56 20.18 12.24 -3.18
CA ALA A 56 20.94 11.31 -2.34
C ALA A 56 19.98 10.48 -1.44
N SER A 57 18.91 11.13 -0.96
CA SER A 57 17.77 10.51 -0.28
C SER A 57 17.02 9.47 -1.10
N ASP A 58 16.66 9.72 -2.37
CA ASP A 58 15.93 8.73 -3.17
C ASP A 58 16.80 7.51 -3.52
N LYS A 59 18.12 7.70 -3.64
CA LYS A 59 19.06 6.60 -3.92
C LYS A 59 19.10 5.68 -2.72
N ASP A 60 19.18 6.27 -1.55
CA ASP A 60 19.16 5.55 -0.29
C ASP A 60 17.81 4.86 -0.06
N VAL A 61 16.70 5.51 -0.39
CA VAL A 61 15.36 4.89 -0.32
C VAL A 61 15.28 3.68 -1.24
N LEU A 62 15.69 3.81 -2.51
CA LEU A 62 15.65 2.71 -3.49
C LEU A 62 16.63 1.58 -3.15
N ALA A 63 17.81 1.91 -2.62
CA ALA A 63 18.81 0.93 -2.20
C ALA A 63 18.31 0.09 -1.01
N ASN A 64 17.55 0.70 -0.09
CA ASN A 64 17.02 0.04 1.10
C ASN A 64 15.57 -0.44 0.94
N LEU A 65 14.93 -0.23 -0.22
CA LEU A 65 13.50 -0.49 -0.40
C LEU A 65 13.11 -1.95 -0.10
N ASP A 66 13.88 -2.91 -0.64
CA ASP A 66 13.68 -4.35 -0.41
C ASP A 66 13.74 -4.70 1.08
N ARG A 67 14.82 -4.28 1.75
CA ARG A 67 15.00 -4.46 3.18
C ARG A 67 13.87 -3.82 3.99
N ASN A 68 13.53 -2.58 3.67
CA ASN A 68 12.51 -1.82 4.41
C ASN A 68 11.13 -2.47 4.29
N LEU A 69 10.79 -3.04 3.13
CA LEU A 69 9.55 -3.79 2.95
C LEU A 69 9.56 -5.10 3.75
N LYS A 70 10.66 -5.85 3.73
CA LYS A 70 10.82 -7.12 4.49
C LYS A 70 10.79 -6.94 6.01
N LEU A 71 11.09 -5.74 6.52
CA LEU A 71 10.95 -5.42 7.95
C LEU A 71 9.50 -5.30 8.42
N VAL A 72 8.56 -5.05 7.51
CA VAL A 72 7.14 -4.78 7.84
C VAL A 72 6.16 -5.75 7.20
N VAL A 73 6.61 -6.49 6.17
CA VAL A 73 5.89 -7.58 5.50
C VAL A 73 6.70 -8.85 5.66
N PHE A 74 6.11 -9.82 6.33
CA PHE A 74 6.79 -11.08 6.69
C PHE A 74 6.37 -12.21 5.76
N GLY A 75 7.33 -13.05 5.36
CA GLY A 75 7.08 -14.30 4.62
C GLY A 75 6.80 -14.14 3.13
N GLN A 76 7.07 -12.96 2.55
CA GLN A 76 6.81 -12.67 1.13
C GLN A 76 8.05 -12.08 0.44
N ASP A 77 9.22 -12.65 0.74
CA ASP A 77 10.52 -12.13 0.31
C ASP A 77 10.67 -12.12 -1.21
N GLU A 78 10.35 -13.24 -1.87
CA GLU A 78 10.40 -13.37 -3.33
C GLU A 78 9.46 -12.36 -4.03
N PRO A 79 8.18 -12.21 -3.63
CA PRO A 79 7.33 -11.11 -4.11
C PRO A 79 7.92 -9.71 -4.00
N ILE A 80 8.55 -9.41 -2.86
CA ILE A 80 9.17 -8.10 -2.60
C ILE A 80 10.39 -7.90 -3.50
N GLU A 81 11.21 -8.94 -3.70
CA GLU A 81 12.40 -8.87 -4.56
C GLU A 81 12.03 -8.57 -6.01
N VAL A 82 11.03 -9.26 -6.55
CA VAL A 82 10.54 -9.04 -7.93
C VAL A 82 10.00 -7.62 -8.09
N LEU A 83 9.17 -7.16 -7.15
CA LEU A 83 8.61 -5.81 -7.16
C LEU A 83 9.71 -4.74 -7.12
N THR A 84 10.66 -4.85 -6.18
CA THR A 84 11.70 -3.83 -6.00
C THR A 84 12.75 -3.85 -7.10
N ALA A 85 13.00 -5.00 -7.73
CA ALA A 85 13.87 -5.09 -8.91
C ALA A 85 13.28 -4.30 -10.09
N ALA A 86 11.99 -4.50 -10.39
CA ALA A 86 11.30 -3.78 -11.47
C ALA A 86 11.25 -2.26 -11.23
N ILE A 87 10.96 -1.83 -9.99
CA ILE A 87 10.97 -0.41 -9.63
C ILE A 87 12.37 0.21 -9.79
N ARG A 88 13.43 -0.49 -9.36
CA ARG A 88 14.81 -0.03 -9.54
C ARG A 88 15.19 0.08 -11.02
N LEU A 89 14.77 -0.88 -11.85
CA LEU A 89 14.99 -0.84 -13.30
C LEU A 89 14.37 0.41 -13.92
N SER A 90 13.09 0.68 -13.63
CA SER A 90 12.39 1.87 -14.11
C SER A 90 13.06 3.17 -13.64
N ARG A 91 13.43 3.26 -12.35
CA ARG A 91 14.08 4.44 -11.77
C ARG A 91 15.54 4.63 -12.20
N SER A 92 16.19 3.61 -12.74
CA SER A 92 17.55 3.73 -13.28
C SER A 92 17.62 4.44 -14.64
N GLY A 93 16.47 4.71 -15.27
CA GLY A 93 16.39 5.25 -16.64
C GLY A 93 16.59 4.18 -17.72
N LEU A 94 16.71 2.90 -17.34
CA LEU A 94 16.77 1.76 -18.26
C LEU A 94 15.37 1.21 -18.62
N GLY A 95 14.31 1.76 -18.04
CA GLY A 95 12.92 1.47 -18.37
C GLY A 95 12.40 2.26 -19.58
N ASN A 96 11.14 2.05 -19.93
CA ASN A 96 10.46 2.84 -20.96
C ASN A 96 9.80 4.07 -20.33
N GLU A 97 10.26 5.27 -20.70
CA GLU A 97 9.74 6.54 -20.18
C GLU A 97 8.29 6.83 -20.56
N GLU A 98 7.74 6.18 -21.58
CA GLU A 98 6.34 6.36 -22.01
C GLU A 98 5.36 5.47 -21.25
N LYS A 99 5.84 4.59 -20.35
CA LYS A 99 5.02 3.64 -19.60
C LYS A 99 4.96 4.00 -18.11
N PRO A 100 4.00 3.44 -17.35
CA PRO A 100 4.02 3.49 -15.89
C PRO A 100 5.34 2.94 -15.32
N ILE A 101 5.64 3.29 -14.07
CA ILE A 101 6.87 2.83 -13.38
C ILE A 101 6.92 1.30 -13.32
N GLY A 102 5.76 0.67 -13.15
CA GLY A 102 5.60 -0.77 -13.29
C GLY A 102 4.13 -1.19 -13.15
N ASN A 103 3.79 -2.28 -13.83
CA ASN A 103 2.46 -2.88 -13.88
C ASN A 103 2.52 -4.28 -13.29
N PHE A 104 1.91 -4.49 -12.12
CA PHE A 104 2.01 -5.74 -11.39
C PHE A 104 0.64 -6.37 -11.12
N LEU A 105 0.57 -7.68 -11.27
CA LEU A 105 -0.58 -8.47 -10.82
C LEU A 105 -0.15 -9.32 -9.62
N PHE A 106 -0.65 -8.99 -8.44
CA PHE A 106 -0.45 -9.76 -7.21
C PHE A 106 -1.53 -10.83 -7.10
N ALA A 107 -1.14 -12.08 -7.24
CA ALA A 107 -2.02 -13.23 -7.12
C ALA A 107 -1.71 -14.03 -5.84
N GLY A 108 -2.71 -14.70 -5.29
CA GLY A 108 -2.54 -15.55 -4.12
C GLY A 108 -3.71 -15.43 -3.13
N PRO A 109 -3.66 -16.12 -1.98
CA PRO A 109 -4.75 -16.17 -1.01
C PRO A 109 -5.09 -14.79 -0.40
N THR A 110 -6.27 -14.67 0.22
CA THR A 110 -6.61 -13.47 1.02
C THR A 110 -5.77 -13.44 2.29
N GLY A 111 -5.46 -12.24 2.80
CA GLY A 111 -4.82 -12.06 4.10
C GLY A 111 -3.35 -12.47 4.20
N VAL A 112 -2.67 -12.68 3.06
CA VAL A 112 -1.23 -13.03 3.01
C VAL A 112 -0.30 -11.83 2.80
N GLY A 113 -0.85 -10.62 2.61
CA GLY A 113 -0.06 -9.39 2.54
C GLY A 113 -0.04 -8.65 1.19
N LYS A 114 -0.84 -9.06 0.18
CA LYS A 114 -0.90 -8.36 -1.13
C LYS A 114 -1.11 -6.84 -0.99
N THR A 115 -2.19 -6.43 -0.32
CA THR A 115 -2.51 -5.02 -0.06
C THR A 115 -1.52 -4.35 0.91
N GLU A 116 -0.96 -5.11 1.85
CA GLU A 116 0.01 -4.58 2.81
C GLU A 116 1.33 -4.21 2.12
N VAL A 117 1.85 -5.05 1.21
CA VAL A 117 3.02 -4.73 0.38
C VAL A 117 2.79 -3.43 -0.38
N THR A 118 1.63 -3.26 -1.03
CA THR A 118 1.31 -2.05 -1.80
C THR A 118 1.27 -0.80 -0.91
N LYS A 119 0.68 -0.92 0.28
CA LYS A 119 0.62 0.18 1.26
C LYS A 119 2.00 0.55 1.78
N GLN A 120 2.82 -0.44 2.11
CA GLN A 120 4.18 -0.21 2.60
C GLN A 120 5.10 0.32 1.50
N LEU A 121 4.87 -0.08 0.24
CA LEU A 121 5.55 0.48 -0.92
C LEU A 121 5.28 1.98 -1.07
N ALA A 122 4.00 2.39 -1.03
CA ALA A 122 3.62 3.80 -1.11
C ALA A 122 4.27 4.62 0.02
N LYS A 123 4.21 4.09 1.25
CA LYS A 123 4.83 4.72 2.43
C LYS A 123 6.35 4.83 2.30
N ALA A 124 7.02 3.77 1.85
CA ALA A 124 8.47 3.73 1.70
C ALA A 124 8.97 4.69 0.61
N LEU A 125 8.21 4.84 -0.48
CA LEU A 125 8.49 5.79 -1.56
C LEU A 125 8.03 7.22 -1.24
N GLY A 126 7.29 7.45 -0.14
CA GLY A 126 6.76 8.77 0.23
C GLY A 126 5.69 9.29 -0.75
N VAL A 127 4.92 8.40 -1.38
CA VAL A 127 3.89 8.74 -2.37
C VAL A 127 2.49 8.35 -1.88
N GLU A 128 1.46 8.91 -2.49
CA GLU A 128 0.07 8.58 -2.17
C GLU A 128 -0.31 7.17 -2.63
N LEU A 129 -1.17 6.51 -1.84
CA LEU A 129 -1.82 5.25 -2.22
C LEU A 129 -3.24 5.56 -2.69
N LEU A 130 -3.48 5.37 -3.99
CA LEU A 130 -4.81 5.51 -4.58
C LEU A 130 -5.45 4.13 -4.70
N ARG A 131 -6.48 3.84 -3.92
CA ARG A 131 -7.09 2.51 -3.84
C ARG A 131 -8.52 2.50 -4.40
N PHE A 132 -8.80 1.51 -5.24
CA PHE A 132 -10.11 1.28 -5.85
C PHE A 132 -10.48 -0.20 -5.73
N ASP A 133 -11.66 -0.50 -5.20
CA ASP A 133 -12.21 -1.86 -5.14
C ASP A 133 -12.97 -2.17 -6.43
N MET A 134 -12.51 -3.14 -7.21
CA MET A 134 -13.09 -3.46 -8.50
C MET A 134 -14.47 -4.13 -8.41
N SER A 135 -14.86 -4.62 -7.24
CA SER A 135 -16.23 -5.07 -6.98
C SER A 135 -17.25 -3.93 -7.05
N GLU A 136 -16.86 -2.67 -6.86
CA GLU A 136 -17.73 -1.51 -7.08
C GLU A 136 -17.94 -1.18 -8.58
N TYR A 137 -17.12 -1.77 -9.45
CA TYR A 137 -17.09 -1.47 -10.90
C TYR A 137 -17.39 -2.69 -11.77
N MET A 138 -18.22 -3.61 -11.26
CA MET A 138 -18.70 -4.79 -11.99
C MET A 138 -19.66 -4.42 -13.13
N GLU A 139 -20.40 -3.31 -12.97
CA GLU A 139 -21.43 -2.87 -13.89
C GLU A 139 -20.92 -1.77 -14.82
N ARG A 140 -21.37 -1.79 -16.08
CA ARG A 140 -20.93 -0.84 -17.12
C ARG A 140 -21.10 0.62 -16.72
N HIS A 141 -22.19 0.96 -16.03
CA HIS A 141 -22.46 2.33 -15.59
C HIS A 141 -21.52 2.83 -14.49
N ALA A 142 -20.93 1.93 -13.69
CA ALA A 142 -19.99 2.30 -12.64
C ALA A 142 -18.65 2.77 -13.21
N ILE A 143 -18.28 2.33 -14.41
CA ILE A 143 -17.04 2.73 -15.10
C ILE A 143 -17.00 4.24 -15.33
N SER A 144 -18.15 4.83 -15.67
CA SER A 144 -18.27 6.28 -15.82
C SER A 144 -17.91 7.04 -14.54
N ARG A 145 -18.10 6.45 -13.35
CA ARG A 145 -17.61 7.06 -12.09
C ARG A 145 -16.09 6.99 -11.98
N LEU A 146 -15.46 5.94 -12.50
CA LEU A 146 -14.01 5.75 -12.41
C LEU A 146 -13.25 6.69 -13.36
N ILE A 147 -13.73 6.85 -14.60
CA ILE A 147 -13.02 7.58 -15.66
C ILE A 147 -13.61 8.98 -15.92
N GLY A 148 -14.88 9.18 -15.58
CA GLY A 148 -15.67 10.38 -15.85
C GLY A 148 -16.88 10.02 -16.70
N ALA A 149 -18.01 10.72 -16.57
CA ALA A 149 -19.17 10.48 -17.42
C ALA A 149 -19.01 11.15 -18.80
N PRO A 150 -19.54 10.56 -19.88
CA PRO A 150 -19.55 11.21 -21.19
C PRO A 150 -20.50 12.42 -21.24
N PRO A 151 -20.31 13.35 -22.21
CA PRO A 151 -21.20 14.49 -22.41
C PRO A 151 -22.67 14.08 -22.51
N GLY A 152 -23.53 14.73 -21.73
CA GLY A 152 -24.99 14.49 -21.73
C GLY A 152 -25.50 13.48 -20.70
N TYR A 153 -24.63 12.92 -19.84
CA TYR A 153 -25.03 12.04 -18.74
C TYR A 153 -25.01 12.77 -17.39
N VAL A 154 -25.83 12.32 -16.43
CA VAL A 154 -25.83 12.85 -15.05
C VAL A 154 -24.45 12.63 -14.44
N GLY A 155 -23.83 13.68 -13.89
CA GLY A 155 -22.47 13.64 -13.36
C GLY A 155 -21.38 13.98 -14.38
N PHE A 156 -21.73 14.46 -15.59
CA PHE A 156 -20.77 14.93 -16.60
C PHE A 156 -19.77 15.97 -16.08
N GLU A 157 -20.21 16.87 -15.19
CA GLU A 157 -19.33 17.89 -14.59
C GLU A 157 -18.40 17.32 -13.50
N GLN A 158 -18.62 16.09 -13.05
CA GLN A 158 -17.75 15.40 -12.11
C GLN A 158 -16.69 14.61 -12.90
N GLY A 159 -15.41 14.89 -12.62
CA GLY A 159 -14.30 14.11 -13.15
C GLY A 159 -14.34 12.65 -12.68
N GLY A 160 -13.58 11.79 -13.35
CA GLY A 160 -13.48 10.40 -12.93
C GLY A 160 -12.69 10.26 -11.64
N LEU A 161 -13.08 9.33 -10.78
CA LEU A 161 -12.38 9.09 -9.52
C LEU A 161 -10.90 8.72 -9.72
N LEU A 162 -10.58 7.89 -10.73
CA LEU A 162 -9.20 7.51 -11.05
C LEU A 162 -8.47 8.66 -11.75
N THR A 163 -9.09 9.26 -12.76
CA THR A 163 -8.48 10.32 -13.57
C THR A 163 -8.16 11.55 -12.72
N ASP A 164 -9.09 11.99 -11.87
CA ASP A 164 -8.86 13.11 -10.95
C ASP A 164 -7.83 12.78 -9.87
N ALA A 165 -7.85 11.56 -9.32
CA ALA A 165 -6.91 11.15 -8.27
C ALA A 165 -5.46 11.13 -8.79
N VAL A 166 -5.24 10.55 -9.97
CA VAL A 166 -3.91 10.51 -10.60
C VAL A 166 -3.48 11.90 -11.08
N SER A 167 -4.41 12.72 -11.58
CA SER A 167 -4.10 14.13 -11.91
C SER A 167 -3.62 14.91 -10.69
N LYS A 168 -4.25 14.71 -9.52
CA LYS A 168 -3.83 15.35 -8.26
C LYS A 168 -2.55 14.76 -7.70
N HIS A 169 -2.33 13.46 -7.88
CA HIS A 169 -1.20 12.72 -7.34
C HIS A 169 -0.49 11.92 -8.45
N PRO A 170 0.25 12.61 -9.34
CA PRO A 170 0.90 11.96 -10.49
C PRO A 170 1.99 10.98 -10.06
N TYR A 171 2.54 11.15 -8.85
CA TYR A 171 3.42 10.19 -8.18
C TYR A 171 2.59 9.45 -7.15
N SER A 172 2.19 8.24 -7.49
CA SER A 172 1.35 7.43 -6.62
C SER A 172 1.52 5.96 -6.91
N VAL A 173 1.10 5.16 -5.93
CA VAL A 173 0.83 3.74 -6.15
C VAL A 173 -0.68 3.61 -6.33
N VAL A 174 -1.12 3.15 -7.50
CA VAL A 174 -2.53 2.85 -7.78
C VAL A 174 -2.77 1.38 -7.49
N LEU A 175 -3.68 1.10 -6.55
CA LEU A 175 -4.11 -0.23 -6.17
C LEU A 175 -5.53 -0.49 -6.69
N LEU A 176 -5.66 -1.49 -7.57
CA LEU A 176 -6.94 -2.02 -8.04
C LEU A 176 -7.17 -3.38 -7.37
N ASP A 177 -8.00 -3.41 -6.33
CA ASP A 177 -8.27 -4.64 -5.59
C ASP A 177 -9.31 -5.52 -6.30
N GLU A 178 -9.11 -6.83 -6.28
CA GLU A 178 -10.01 -7.85 -6.88
C GLU A 178 -10.32 -7.62 -8.36
N ILE A 179 -9.28 -7.40 -9.17
CA ILE A 179 -9.41 -7.02 -10.59
C ILE A 179 -10.26 -7.99 -11.41
N GLU A 180 -10.31 -9.28 -11.05
CA GLU A 180 -11.16 -10.29 -11.70
C GLU A 180 -12.67 -9.98 -11.62
N LYS A 181 -13.08 -9.08 -10.71
CA LYS A 181 -14.48 -8.64 -10.57
C LYS A 181 -14.82 -7.46 -11.46
N ALA A 182 -13.83 -6.71 -11.96
CA ALA A 182 -14.05 -5.55 -12.81
C ALA A 182 -14.84 -5.90 -14.07
N HIS A 183 -15.67 -4.97 -14.53
CA HIS A 183 -16.26 -5.05 -15.86
C HIS A 183 -15.17 -5.11 -16.95
N SER A 184 -15.40 -5.85 -18.04
CA SER A 184 -14.43 -6.06 -19.12
C SER A 184 -13.86 -4.78 -19.73
N ASP A 185 -14.69 -3.74 -19.90
CA ASP A 185 -14.27 -2.43 -20.39
C ASP A 185 -13.14 -1.78 -19.55
N ILE A 186 -13.00 -2.10 -18.26
CA ILE A 186 -11.88 -1.62 -17.43
C ILE A 186 -10.55 -2.18 -17.95
N TYR A 187 -10.51 -3.43 -18.41
CA TYR A 187 -9.30 -4.03 -18.96
C TYR A 187 -8.81 -3.27 -20.20
N ASN A 188 -9.73 -2.81 -21.05
CA ASN A 188 -9.38 -2.01 -22.24
C ASN A 188 -8.75 -0.68 -21.85
N ILE A 189 -9.28 -0.03 -20.81
CA ILE A 189 -8.71 1.20 -20.24
C ILE A 189 -7.31 0.94 -19.67
N LEU A 190 -7.14 -0.15 -18.92
CA LEU A 190 -5.84 -0.50 -18.34
C LEU A 190 -4.80 -0.83 -19.41
N LEU A 191 -5.18 -1.51 -20.50
CA LEU A 191 -4.31 -1.75 -21.64
C LEU A 191 -3.79 -0.43 -22.23
N GLN A 192 -4.67 0.57 -22.42
CA GLN A 192 -4.26 1.90 -22.89
C GLN A 192 -3.26 2.57 -21.93
N VAL A 193 -3.51 2.49 -20.62
CA VAL A 193 -2.61 3.05 -19.60
C VAL A 193 -1.25 2.35 -19.60
N MET A 194 -1.23 1.01 -19.67
CA MET A 194 0.02 0.23 -19.65
C MET A 194 0.86 0.42 -20.92
N ASP A 195 0.22 0.72 -22.06
CA ASP A 195 0.90 0.91 -23.34
C ASP A 195 1.47 2.31 -23.53
N HIS A 196 0.72 3.34 -23.12
CA HIS A 196 1.03 4.73 -23.43
C HIS A 196 1.24 5.63 -22.22
N GLY A 197 1.14 5.07 -21.00
CA GLY A 197 1.31 5.81 -19.76
C GLY A 197 0.36 7.01 -19.63
N THR A 198 -0.75 7.01 -20.38
CA THR A 198 -1.70 8.12 -20.38
C THR A 198 -3.12 7.61 -20.55
N LEU A 199 -4.06 8.31 -19.91
CA LEU A 199 -5.48 8.06 -20.04
C LEU A 199 -6.17 9.36 -20.43
N THR A 200 -7.03 9.33 -21.43
CA THR A 200 -7.87 10.49 -21.78
C THR A 200 -9.22 10.31 -21.12
N ASP A 201 -9.62 11.27 -20.29
CA ASP A 201 -10.96 11.26 -19.70
C ASP A 201 -12.04 11.62 -20.74
N ASN A 202 -13.30 11.50 -20.35
CA ASN A 202 -14.42 11.83 -21.23
C ASN A 202 -14.59 13.33 -21.52
N ASN A 203 -13.82 14.20 -20.84
CA ASN A 203 -13.73 15.64 -21.09
C ASN A 203 -12.54 16.01 -22.00
N GLY A 204 -11.80 15.02 -22.50
CA GLY A 204 -10.63 15.22 -23.35
C GLY A 204 -9.35 15.60 -22.60
N ARG A 205 -9.34 15.54 -21.26
CA ARG A 205 -8.15 15.79 -20.44
C ARG A 205 -7.25 14.56 -20.48
N LYS A 206 -5.97 14.78 -20.76
CA LYS A 206 -4.94 13.73 -20.72
C LYS A 206 -4.33 13.65 -19.33
N ILE A 207 -4.49 12.50 -18.69
CA ILE A 207 -3.92 12.18 -17.38
C ILE A 207 -2.65 11.36 -17.58
N ASP A 208 -1.60 11.71 -16.85
CA ASP A 208 -0.25 11.11 -16.96
C ASP A 208 -0.04 10.03 -15.89
N PHE A 209 0.19 8.80 -16.33
CA PHE A 209 0.44 7.62 -15.49
C PHE A 209 1.92 7.19 -15.50
N ARG A 210 2.81 7.90 -16.20
CA ARG A 210 4.24 7.50 -16.33
C ARG A 210 4.99 7.48 -15.00
N ASN A 211 4.47 8.19 -13.99
CA ASN A 211 5.03 8.24 -12.64
C ASN A 211 4.23 7.40 -11.62
N VAL A 212 3.32 6.54 -12.10
CA VAL A 212 2.48 5.68 -11.28
C VAL A 212 3.05 4.26 -11.23
N VAL A 213 2.99 3.63 -10.06
CA VAL A 213 3.12 2.18 -9.94
C VAL A 213 1.71 1.58 -9.92
N LEU A 214 1.36 0.78 -10.92
CA LEU A 214 0.06 0.14 -11.03
C LEU A 214 0.13 -1.26 -10.41
N VAL A 215 -0.62 -1.48 -9.33
CA VAL A 215 -0.74 -2.77 -8.66
C VAL A 215 -2.19 -3.24 -8.75
N MET A 216 -2.39 -4.45 -9.23
CA MET A 216 -3.68 -5.12 -9.28
C MET A 216 -3.62 -6.34 -8.38
N THR A 217 -4.64 -6.57 -7.55
CA THR A 217 -4.72 -7.79 -6.74
C THR A 217 -5.79 -8.72 -7.27
N THR A 218 -5.54 -10.02 -7.20
CA THR A 218 -6.51 -11.04 -7.57
C THR A 218 -6.48 -12.21 -6.60
N ASN A 219 -7.65 -12.80 -6.36
CA ASN A 219 -7.79 -14.07 -5.66
C ASN A 219 -8.02 -15.24 -6.64
N ALA A 220 -7.86 -15.01 -7.95
CA ALA A 220 -7.89 -16.07 -8.96
C ALA A 220 -6.81 -17.13 -8.67
N GLY A 221 -7.15 -18.40 -8.90
CA GLY A 221 -6.26 -19.54 -8.66
C GLY A 221 -6.16 -20.00 -7.20
N VAL A 222 -6.74 -19.28 -6.23
CA VAL A 222 -6.65 -19.65 -4.81
C VAL A 222 -7.37 -20.96 -4.49
N GLN A 223 -8.53 -21.22 -5.12
CA GLN A 223 -9.29 -22.46 -4.88
C GLN A 223 -8.52 -23.72 -5.26
N GLU A 224 -7.69 -23.66 -6.31
CA GLU A 224 -6.87 -24.79 -6.73
C GLU A 224 -5.74 -25.06 -5.73
N THR A 225 -5.17 -24.02 -5.10
CA THR A 225 -4.16 -24.21 -4.05
C THR A 225 -4.68 -24.77 -2.73
N ILE A 226 -6.00 -24.69 -2.49
CA ILE A 226 -6.65 -25.20 -1.27
C ILE A 226 -7.18 -26.63 -1.48
N ARG A 227 -7.26 -27.12 -2.72
CA ARG A 227 -7.75 -28.48 -3.00
C ARG A 227 -6.85 -29.52 -2.34
N LYS A 228 -7.43 -30.28 -1.39
CA LYS A 228 -6.75 -31.46 -0.84
C LYS A 228 -6.67 -32.52 -1.91
N SER A 229 -5.45 -32.96 -2.21
CA SER A 229 -5.20 -34.11 -3.10
C SER A 229 -5.87 -35.35 -2.52
N ILE A 230 -6.61 -36.10 -3.33
CA ILE A 230 -7.16 -37.40 -2.91
C ILE A 230 -6.03 -38.43 -2.97
N GLY A 231 -5.50 -38.83 -1.81
CA GLY A 231 -4.43 -39.84 -1.70
C GLY A 231 -3.47 -39.58 -0.53
N PHE A 232 -2.53 -40.50 -0.29
CA PHE A 232 -1.56 -40.43 0.83
C PHE A 232 -0.43 -39.41 0.62
N LYS A 233 -0.31 -38.79 -0.56
CA LYS A 233 0.67 -37.75 -0.87
C LYS A 233 -0.02 -36.46 -1.25
N GLN A 234 0.37 -35.37 -0.59
CA GLN A 234 -0.02 -34.02 -0.95
C GLN A 234 0.67 -33.66 -2.28
N GLN A 235 -0.12 -33.43 -3.32
CA GLN A 235 0.35 -32.96 -4.62
C GLN A 235 0.52 -31.44 -4.59
N ASP A 236 1.52 -30.95 -5.32
CA ASP A 236 1.74 -29.52 -5.52
C ASP A 236 0.79 -28.99 -6.60
N HIS A 237 -0.20 -28.20 -6.19
CA HIS A 237 -1.23 -27.60 -7.05
C HIS A 237 -0.86 -26.19 -7.52
N SER A 238 0.40 -25.76 -7.36
CA SER A 238 0.87 -24.46 -7.83
C SER A 238 0.76 -24.28 -9.35
N HIS A 239 0.94 -25.36 -10.12
CA HIS A 239 0.73 -25.36 -11.57
C HIS A 239 -0.70 -25.05 -11.99
N ASP A 240 -1.69 -25.48 -11.21
CA ASP A 240 -3.11 -25.25 -11.49
C ASP A 240 -3.51 -23.79 -11.23
N ALA A 241 -2.87 -23.15 -10.25
CA ALA A 241 -3.11 -21.74 -9.95
C ALA A 241 -2.65 -20.80 -11.08
N LEU A 242 -1.51 -21.09 -11.71
CA LEU A 242 -1.04 -20.35 -12.89
C LEU A 242 -1.95 -20.57 -14.11
N SER A 243 -2.49 -21.79 -14.27
CA SER A 243 -3.46 -22.08 -15.32
C SER A 243 -4.73 -21.24 -15.16
N GLU A 244 -5.21 -21.07 -13.93
CA GLU A 244 -6.39 -20.23 -13.65
C GLU A 244 -6.13 -18.76 -13.98
N ILE A 245 -4.98 -18.21 -13.59
CA ILE A 245 -4.57 -16.85 -14.00
C ILE A 245 -4.57 -16.72 -15.52
N ASN A 246 -4.02 -17.70 -16.23
CA ASN A 246 -3.96 -17.69 -17.70
C ASN A 246 -5.33 -17.75 -18.37
N ARG A 247 -6.34 -18.32 -17.68
CA ARG A 247 -7.73 -18.39 -18.11
C ARG A 247 -8.49 -17.09 -17.81
N THR A 248 -8.29 -16.52 -16.63
CA THR A 248 -8.95 -15.28 -16.21
C THR A 248 -8.42 -14.07 -16.97
N PHE A 249 -7.10 -13.99 -17.18
CA PHE A 249 -6.44 -12.84 -17.79
C PHE A 249 -5.94 -13.18 -19.19
N SER A 250 -6.41 -12.43 -20.18
CA SER A 250 -6.04 -12.64 -21.58
C SER A 250 -4.52 -12.53 -21.78
N PRO A 251 -3.93 -13.22 -22.78
CA PRO A 251 -2.52 -13.06 -23.12
C PRO A 251 -2.14 -11.60 -23.40
N GLU A 252 -3.03 -10.82 -24.01
CA GLU A 252 -2.84 -9.40 -24.30
C GLU A 252 -2.60 -8.59 -23.02
N PHE A 253 -3.42 -8.82 -21.99
CA PHE A 253 -3.28 -8.17 -20.69
C PHE A 253 -2.00 -8.63 -19.97
N ARG A 254 -1.75 -9.95 -19.94
CA ARG A 254 -0.59 -10.52 -19.24
C ARG A 254 0.74 -10.04 -19.83
N ASN A 255 0.83 -9.89 -21.14
CA ASN A 255 2.04 -9.41 -21.83
C ASN A 255 2.38 -7.94 -21.55
N ARG A 256 1.51 -7.20 -20.85
CA ARG A 256 1.69 -5.79 -20.49
C ARG A 256 2.08 -5.60 -19.03
N LEU A 257 2.10 -6.68 -18.26
CA LEU A 257 2.57 -6.72 -16.89
C LEU A 257 4.10 -6.86 -16.86
N ASP A 258 4.75 -6.13 -15.96
CA ASP A 258 6.17 -6.31 -15.65
C ASP A 258 6.39 -7.53 -14.75
N GLY A 259 5.35 -7.95 -14.01
CA GLY A 259 5.39 -9.16 -13.19
C GLY A 259 4.01 -9.63 -12.73
N ILE A 260 3.78 -10.93 -12.85
CA ILE A 260 2.73 -11.65 -12.12
C ILE A 260 3.39 -12.24 -10.88
N ILE A 261 3.06 -11.68 -9.72
CA ILE A 261 3.74 -11.98 -8.46
C ILE A 261 2.84 -12.86 -7.59
N TRP A 262 3.31 -14.06 -7.28
CA TRP A 262 2.57 -15.04 -6.50
C TRP A 262 2.88 -14.94 -5.00
N PHE A 263 1.86 -14.65 -4.19
CA PHE A 263 1.94 -14.60 -2.74
C PHE A 263 1.55 -15.95 -2.14
N LYS A 264 2.42 -16.47 -1.28
CA LYS A 264 2.26 -17.81 -0.66
C LYS A 264 1.45 -17.71 0.63
N HIS A 265 0.93 -18.85 1.09
CA HIS A 265 0.33 -18.97 2.42
C HIS A 265 1.38 -18.64 3.50
N LEU A 266 0.90 -18.22 4.67
CA LEU A 266 1.78 -17.82 5.77
C LEU A 266 2.15 -19.04 6.62
N GLU A 267 3.44 -19.20 6.88
CA GLU A 267 3.93 -20.22 7.80
C GLU A 267 3.68 -19.82 9.26
N SER A 268 3.69 -20.80 10.18
CA SER A 268 3.43 -20.58 11.61
C SER A 268 4.34 -19.51 12.24
N ASP A 269 5.62 -19.51 11.88
CA ASP A 269 6.59 -18.54 12.40
C ASP A 269 6.28 -17.11 11.90
N ILE A 270 5.81 -16.99 10.67
CA ILE A 270 5.40 -15.71 10.08
C ILE A 270 4.13 -15.18 10.78
N ILE A 271 3.20 -16.06 11.12
CA ILE A 271 1.99 -15.66 11.86
C ILE A 271 2.36 -15.12 13.24
N LEU A 272 3.32 -15.73 13.93
CA LEU A 272 3.82 -15.22 15.22
C LEU A 272 4.45 -13.83 15.09
N GLN A 273 5.21 -13.57 14.03
CA GLN A 273 5.75 -12.23 13.74
C GLN A 273 4.64 -11.21 13.46
N ILE A 274 3.56 -11.62 12.80
CA ILE A 274 2.39 -10.77 12.57
C ILE A 274 1.72 -10.42 13.90
N VAL A 275 1.59 -11.39 14.82
CA VAL A 275 1.10 -11.10 16.18
C VAL A 275 1.98 -10.03 16.83
N ASP A 276 3.30 -10.20 16.83
CA ASP A 276 4.22 -9.22 17.43
C ASP A 276 4.07 -7.82 16.85
N LYS A 277 3.90 -7.71 15.53
CA LYS A 277 3.64 -6.42 14.87
C LYS A 277 2.38 -5.76 15.41
N PHE A 278 1.27 -6.49 15.52
CA PHE A 278 0.04 -5.94 16.08
C PHE A 278 0.15 -5.60 17.57
N ILE A 279 0.93 -6.37 18.34
CA ILE A 279 1.20 -6.09 19.74
C ILE A 279 2.05 -4.83 19.88
N CYS A 280 3.06 -4.64 19.04
CA CYS A 280 3.85 -3.41 18.97
C CYS A 280 2.97 -2.20 18.61
N ASP A 281 2.08 -2.33 17.63
CA ASP A 281 1.13 -1.28 17.26
C ASP A 281 0.16 -0.94 18.40
N LEU A 282 -0.26 -1.93 19.18
CA LEU A 282 -1.06 -1.72 20.38
C LEU A 282 -0.23 -1.04 21.48
N GLN A 283 1.02 -1.47 21.70
CA GLN A 283 1.90 -0.87 22.69
C GLN A 283 2.11 0.62 22.43
N VAL A 284 2.33 1.04 21.18
CA VAL A 284 2.43 2.46 20.79
C VAL A 284 1.16 3.26 21.16
N GLN A 285 -0.02 2.63 21.18
CA GLN A 285 -1.27 3.26 21.61
C GLN A 285 -1.33 3.36 23.15
N LEU A 286 -0.88 2.32 23.85
CA LEU A 286 -0.83 2.24 25.31
C LEU A 286 0.21 3.18 25.92
N ASP A 287 1.35 3.39 25.25
CA ASP A 287 2.41 4.31 25.70
C ASP A 287 1.88 5.75 25.85
N LYS A 288 0.98 6.17 24.97
CA LYS A 288 0.30 7.49 25.06
C LYS A 288 -0.60 7.62 26.29
N LYS A 289 -0.93 6.50 26.92
CA LYS A 289 -1.69 6.37 28.17
C LYS A 289 -0.81 5.98 29.34
N GLN A 290 0.51 5.97 29.17
CA GLN A 290 1.48 5.55 30.18
C GLN A 290 1.22 4.12 30.67
N VAL A 291 0.74 3.24 29.77
CA VAL A 291 0.51 1.83 30.04
C VAL A 291 1.53 0.98 29.29
N SER A 292 2.21 0.10 30.01
CA SER A 292 3.13 -0.90 29.48
C SER A 292 2.47 -2.28 29.51
N MET A 293 2.52 -3.02 28.41
CA MET A 293 1.93 -4.37 28.32
C MET A 293 2.99 -5.41 28.03
N GLU A 294 3.03 -6.46 28.85
CA GLU A 294 3.83 -7.66 28.64
C GLU A 294 2.91 -8.81 28.23
N LEU A 295 3.20 -9.47 27.11
CA LEU A 295 2.44 -10.62 26.62
C LEU A 295 3.27 -11.89 26.77
N SER A 296 2.73 -12.89 27.46
CA SER A 296 3.43 -14.17 27.62
C SER A 296 3.55 -14.94 26.29
N SER A 297 4.58 -15.79 26.19
CA SER A 297 4.79 -16.61 24.99
C SER A 297 3.61 -17.54 24.68
N ALA A 298 2.93 -18.06 25.71
CA ALA A 298 1.74 -18.90 25.54
C ALA A 298 0.55 -18.09 24.99
N ALA A 299 0.32 -16.88 25.51
CA ALA A 299 -0.72 -15.98 25.00
C ALA A 299 -0.45 -15.56 23.54
N ARG A 300 0.81 -15.28 23.20
CA ARG A 300 1.25 -14.99 21.82
C ARG A 300 0.93 -16.14 20.85
N GLN A 301 1.27 -17.38 21.22
CA GLN A 301 0.96 -18.56 20.40
C GLN A 301 -0.55 -18.78 20.26
N TRP A 302 -1.30 -18.58 21.33
CA TRP A 302 -2.75 -18.72 21.32
C TRP A 302 -3.43 -17.69 20.41
N LEU A 303 -2.98 -16.43 20.43
CA LEU A 303 -3.44 -15.39 19.50
C LEU A 303 -3.11 -15.76 18.05
N ALA A 304 -1.92 -16.31 17.78
CA ALA A 304 -1.53 -16.77 16.45
C ALA A 304 -2.49 -17.86 15.93
N GLN A 305 -2.81 -18.85 16.76
CA GLN A 305 -3.72 -19.94 16.41
C GLN A 305 -5.16 -19.46 16.20
N LYS A 306 -5.66 -18.54 17.03
CA LYS A 306 -7.02 -17.98 16.90
C LYS A 306 -7.16 -16.99 15.75
N GLY A 307 -6.10 -16.25 15.45
CA GLY A 307 -6.08 -15.15 14.48
C GLY A 307 -5.68 -15.55 13.06
N TYR A 308 -5.30 -16.81 12.85
CA TYR A 308 -4.98 -17.36 11.54
C TYR A 308 -6.02 -18.38 11.08
N ASP A 309 -6.43 -18.23 9.82
CA ASP A 309 -7.24 -19.20 9.11
C ASP A 309 -6.57 -19.47 7.76
N HIS A 310 -6.42 -20.74 7.37
CA HIS A 310 -5.69 -21.07 6.13
C HIS A 310 -6.36 -20.49 4.88
N ALA A 311 -7.70 -20.37 4.86
CA ALA A 311 -8.42 -19.80 3.72
C ALA A 311 -8.44 -18.26 3.75
N MET A 312 -8.42 -17.64 4.93
CA MET A 312 -8.48 -16.17 5.10
C MET A 312 -7.14 -15.50 5.41
N GLY A 313 -6.06 -16.25 5.60
CA GLY A 313 -4.75 -15.78 6.03
C GLY A 313 -4.79 -15.13 7.42
N ALA A 314 -3.98 -14.09 7.62
CA ALA A 314 -3.93 -13.32 8.87
C ALA A 314 -5.04 -12.24 8.97
N ARG A 315 -6.03 -12.24 8.06
CA ARG A 315 -7.13 -11.26 8.05
C ARG A 315 -7.93 -11.22 9.37
N PRO A 316 -8.21 -12.34 10.07
CA PRO A 316 -8.91 -12.33 11.35
C PRO A 316 -8.09 -11.75 12.51
N MET A 317 -6.75 -11.67 12.39
CA MET A 317 -5.85 -11.32 13.48
C MET A 317 -6.19 -10.00 14.17
N ALA A 318 -6.48 -8.96 13.39
CA ALA A 318 -6.83 -7.64 13.92
C ALA A 318 -8.10 -7.71 14.79
N ARG A 319 -9.10 -8.50 14.39
CA ARG A 319 -10.34 -8.70 15.15
C ARG A 319 -10.06 -9.47 16.44
N VAL A 320 -9.26 -10.52 16.38
CA VAL A 320 -8.89 -11.31 17.58
C VAL A 320 -8.19 -10.42 18.59
N ILE A 321 -7.21 -9.62 18.18
CA ILE A 321 -6.49 -8.69 19.06
C ILE A 321 -7.42 -7.58 19.60
N GLN A 322 -8.32 -7.07 18.76
CA GLN A 322 -9.31 -6.09 19.21
C GLN A 322 -10.22 -6.64 20.31
N GLU A 323 -10.76 -7.84 20.11
CA GLU A 323 -11.68 -8.47 21.06
C GLU A 323 -10.97 -8.94 22.33
N GLN A 324 -9.82 -9.59 22.18
CA GLN A 324 -9.15 -10.30 23.28
C GLN A 324 -8.21 -9.40 24.07
N LEU A 325 -7.67 -8.32 23.49
CA LEU A 325 -6.75 -7.40 24.18
C LEU A 325 -7.31 -5.99 24.30
N LYS A 326 -7.69 -5.35 23.18
CA LYS A 326 -8.05 -3.92 23.23
C LYS A 326 -9.30 -3.63 24.04
N LYS A 327 -10.34 -4.46 23.92
CA LYS A 327 -11.59 -4.27 24.67
C LYS A 327 -11.40 -4.36 26.19
N PRO A 328 -10.76 -5.41 26.75
CA PRO A 328 -10.45 -5.46 28.17
C PRO A 328 -9.63 -4.26 28.64
N LEU A 329 -8.55 -3.92 27.94
CA LEU A 329 -7.67 -2.80 28.31
C LEU A 329 -8.39 -1.45 28.26
N ALA A 330 -9.28 -1.24 27.29
CA ALA A 330 -10.03 0.01 27.17
C ALA A 330 -10.91 0.29 28.40
N ASN A 331 -11.56 -0.74 28.95
CA ASN A 331 -12.36 -0.60 30.16
C ASN A 331 -11.49 -0.20 31.36
N GLU A 332 -10.32 -0.83 31.51
CA GLU A 332 -9.42 -0.53 32.63
C GLU A 332 -8.75 0.83 32.53
N ILE A 333 -8.46 1.30 31.31
CA ILE A 333 -7.91 2.64 31.07
C ILE A 333 -8.95 3.73 31.36
N LEU A 334 -10.23 3.49 31.06
CA LEU A 334 -11.29 4.49 31.25
C LEU A 334 -11.86 4.51 32.67
N PHE A 335 -11.98 3.34 33.30
CA PHE A 335 -12.77 3.18 34.51
C PHE A 335 -12.09 2.34 35.60
N GLY A 336 -10.93 1.74 35.31
CA GLY A 336 -10.33 0.72 36.16
C GLY A 336 -8.92 1.06 36.63
N ARG A 337 -8.09 0.03 36.79
CA ARG A 337 -6.79 0.11 37.46
C ARG A 337 -5.74 0.88 36.67
N LEU A 338 -5.92 1.04 35.36
CA LEU A 338 -4.97 1.69 34.45
C LEU A 338 -5.30 3.17 34.19
N LEU A 339 -6.19 3.78 34.97
CA LEU A 339 -6.66 5.15 34.77
C LEU A 339 -5.54 6.20 34.85
N GLN A 340 -4.48 5.93 35.63
CA GLN A 340 -3.28 6.77 35.75
C GLN A 340 -2.03 6.14 35.12
N GLY A 341 -2.21 5.17 34.21
CA GLY A 341 -1.11 4.35 33.69
C GLY A 341 -0.76 3.16 34.60
N GLY A 342 0.30 2.44 34.25
CA GLY A 342 0.75 1.24 34.95
C GLY A 342 1.25 0.14 34.02
N ASP A 343 1.46 -1.05 34.58
CA ASP A 343 1.90 -2.24 33.85
C ASP A 343 0.77 -3.26 33.81
N VAL A 344 0.68 -3.99 32.70
CA VAL A 344 -0.25 -5.11 32.55
C VAL A 344 0.46 -6.32 31.98
N LYS A 345 0.36 -7.45 32.67
CA LYS A 345 0.84 -8.75 32.20
C LYS A 345 -0.33 -9.56 31.70
N VAL A 346 -0.20 -10.10 30.50
CA VAL A 346 -1.23 -10.89 29.84
C VAL A 346 -0.76 -12.32 29.68
N GLU A 347 -1.46 -13.24 30.36
CA GLU A 347 -1.13 -14.66 30.39
C GLU A 347 -2.27 -15.51 29.87
N LEU A 348 -1.95 -16.72 29.39
CA LEU A 348 -2.95 -17.71 28.98
C LEU A 348 -3.25 -18.64 30.15
N VAL A 349 -4.51 -18.67 30.59
CA VAL A 349 -5.00 -19.57 31.64
C VAL A 349 -6.32 -20.18 31.18
N ASN A 350 -6.42 -21.51 31.16
CA ASN A 350 -7.63 -22.25 30.77
C ASN A 350 -8.25 -21.77 29.43
N ASP A 351 -7.43 -21.64 28.40
CA ASP A 351 -7.82 -21.14 27.06
C ASP A 351 -8.41 -19.71 27.03
N GLN A 352 -8.16 -18.91 28.06
CA GLN A 352 -8.56 -17.50 28.15
C GLN A 352 -7.38 -16.61 28.51
N LEU A 353 -7.39 -15.38 28.00
CA LEU A 353 -6.40 -14.39 28.38
C LEU A 353 -6.77 -13.77 29.72
N GLN A 354 -5.88 -13.92 30.69
CA GLN A 354 -5.97 -13.29 31.99
C GLN A 354 -5.04 -12.07 32.04
N PHE A 355 -5.52 -11.00 32.65
CA PHE A 355 -4.81 -9.74 32.78
C PHE A 355 -4.48 -9.51 34.26
N ASP A 356 -3.19 -9.39 34.55
CA ASP A 356 -2.70 -8.94 35.84
C ASP A 356 -2.24 -7.49 35.73
N TYR A 357 -2.79 -6.62 36.56
CA TYR A 357 -2.58 -5.18 36.49
C TYR A 357 -1.77 -4.73 37.70
N HIS A 358 -0.65 -4.05 37.44
CA HIS A 358 0.19 -3.44 38.47
C HIS A 358 0.14 -1.92 38.31
N THR A 359 -0.29 -1.24 39.37
CA THR A 359 -0.40 0.23 39.34
C THR A 359 0.91 0.89 39.75
N GLN A 360 1.18 2.10 39.26
CA GLN A 360 2.34 2.88 39.72
C GLN A 360 2.31 3.17 41.23
N ALA A 361 1.12 3.18 41.85
CA ALA A 361 0.97 3.37 43.30
C ALA A 361 1.44 2.15 44.11
N GLU A 362 1.30 0.93 43.58
CA GLU A 362 1.78 -0.31 44.23
C GLU A 362 3.29 -0.51 44.04
N ALA A 363 3.83 -0.09 42.90
CA ALA A 363 5.28 -0.11 42.64
C ALA A 363 6.07 0.81 43.59
N ALA A 364 5.50 1.97 43.98
CA ALA A 364 6.12 2.89 44.94
C ALA A 364 6.11 2.39 46.41
N LEU A 365 5.44 1.28 46.72
CA LEU A 365 5.39 0.67 48.05
C LEU A 365 6.30 -0.56 48.20
N THR A 366 6.92 -0.99 47.10
CA THR A 366 7.79 -2.20 47.04
C THR A 366 9.28 -1.88 46.86
N ASP A 367 9.64 -0.61 46.66
CA ASP A 367 10.98 -0.03 46.81
C ASP A 367 11.12 0.71 48.15
#